data_AF-A0A6C0AHW3-F1
#
_entry.id   AF-A0A6C0AHW3-F1
#
_cell.length_a   1.000
_cell.length_b   1.000
_cell.length_c   1.000
_cell.angle_alpha   90.00
_cell.angle_beta   90.00
_cell.angle_gamma   90.00
#
_symmetry.space_group_name_H-M   'P 1'
#
loop_
_entity.id
_entity.type
_entity.pdbx_description
1 polymer ?
#
loop_
_entity_poly.entity_id
_entity_poly.type
_entity_poly.pdbx_seq_one_letter_code
_entity_poly.pdbx_strand_id
1 'polypeptide(L)'
;MINLLELGAAVVVVDFVTVLLSKFFNLGKSLDAWYAKFGLLAILSDCLIIVLGIQLALLIDPKAGVFHLLLMAVCIQIFHDMWFYFFVVQPLPRGQNEIIDLFKDYSAENSYKIVIADTLMVSSTVLLAHYFQKLNEQVVAFVGLLGTYALTYIIYTH
;
A
#
# COMPACT_ATOMS: atom_id res chain seq x y z
N MET A 1 2.59 -19.31 -9.35
CA MET A 1 2.67 -18.69 -8.00
C MET A 1 3.11 -17.26 -8.23
N ILE A 2 2.51 -16.28 -7.56
CA ILE A 2 2.92 -14.87 -7.70
C ILE A 2 4.33 -14.79 -7.09
N ASN A 3 5.30 -14.32 -7.86
CA ASN A 3 6.64 -14.08 -7.38
C ASN A 3 6.81 -12.60 -6.96
N LEU A 4 7.97 -12.29 -6.41
CA LEU A 4 8.27 -10.95 -5.90
C LEU A 4 8.34 -9.89 -7.02
N LEU A 5 8.70 -10.26 -8.24
CA LEU A 5 8.74 -9.34 -9.38
C LEU A 5 7.33 -8.89 -9.76
N GLU A 6 6.37 -9.82 -9.91
CA GLU A 6 4.99 -9.45 -10.20
C GLU A 6 4.36 -8.64 -9.07
N LEU A 7 4.62 -9.04 -7.82
CA LEU A 7 4.07 -8.35 -6.65
C LEU A 7 4.65 -6.94 -6.50
N GLY A 8 5.97 -6.80 -6.66
CA GLY A 8 6.67 -5.52 -6.58
C GLY A 8 6.26 -4.56 -7.70
N ALA A 9 6.15 -5.05 -8.94
CA ALA A 9 5.66 -4.22 -10.03
C ALA A 9 4.19 -3.81 -9.82
N ALA A 10 3.34 -4.74 -9.35
CA ALA A 10 1.92 -4.46 -9.14
C ALA A 10 1.69 -3.42 -8.04
N VAL A 11 2.39 -3.53 -6.90
CA VAL A 11 2.22 -2.58 -5.79
C VAL A 11 2.64 -1.17 -6.22
N VAL A 12 3.74 -1.04 -6.96
CA VAL A 12 4.23 0.25 -7.46
C VAL A 12 3.22 0.90 -8.42
N VAL A 13 2.59 0.12 -9.29
CA VAL A 13 1.55 0.65 -10.19
C VAL A 13 0.31 1.08 -9.42
N VAL A 14 -0.12 0.28 -8.44
CA VAL A 14 -1.28 0.61 -7.60
C VAL A 14 -1.02 1.86 -6.77
N ASP A 15 0.17 1.99 -6.19
CA ASP A 15 0.57 3.16 -5.41
C ASP A 15 0.67 4.40 -6.30
N PHE A 16 1.27 4.28 -7.50
CA PHE A 16 1.29 5.36 -8.48
C PHE A 16 -0.12 5.88 -8.81
N VAL A 17 -1.06 4.97 -9.10
CA VAL A 17 -2.45 5.35 -9.37
C VAL A 17 -3.09 5.99 -8.14
N THR A 18 -2.80 5.52 -6.94
CA THR A 18 -3.35 6.06 -5.69
C THR A 18 -2.86 7.48 -5.44
N VAL A 19 -1.55 7.72 -5.56
CA VAL A 19 -0.96 9.07 -5.45
C VAL A 19 -1.50 9.97 -6.56
N LEU A 20 -1.59 9.48 -7.79
CA LEU A 20 -2.16 10.26 -8.90
C LEU A 20 -3.59 10.71 -8.58
N LEU A 21 -4.44 9.80 -8.11
CA LEU A 21 -5.81 10.12 -7.72
C LEU A 21 -5.86 11.11 -6.55
N SER A 22 -4.96 10.99 -5.57
CA SER A 22 -4.91 11.93 -4.45
C SER A 22 -4.56 13.36 -4.86
N LYS A 23 -3.87 13.56 -6.00
CA LYS A 23 -3.58 14.90 -6.53
C LYS A 23 -4.80 15.54 -7.21
N PHE A 24 -5.64 14.74 -7.86
CA PHE A 24 -6.80 15.25 -8.61
C PHE A 24 -8.10 15.25 -7.81
N PHE A 25 -8.16 14.47 -6.72
CA PHE A 25 -9.33 14.34 -5.86
C PHE A 25 -8.97 14.61 -4.40
N ASN A 26 -9.86 15.28 -3.66
CA ASN A 26 -9.67 15.51 -2.23
C ASN A 26 -9.95 14.23 -1.45
N LEU A 27 -8.91 13.46 -1.16
CA LEU A 27 -9.00 12.19 -0.43
C LEU A 27 -8.72 12.33 1.08
N GLY A 28 -8.39 13.53 1.56
CA GLY A 28 -8.22 13.84 2.98
C GLY A 28 -6.93 14.61 3.29
N LYS A 29 -6.98 15.51 4.27
CA LYS A 29 -5.86 16.42 4.59
C LYS A 29 -4.64 15.67 5.12
N SER A 30 -4.87 14.60 5.87
CA SER A 30 -3.80 13.77 6.41
C SER A 30 -3.05 12.99 5.33
N LEU A 31 -3.73 12.61 4.23
CA LEU A 31 -3.07 11.94 3.09
C LEU A 31 -2.20 12.92 2.31
N ASP A 32 -2.69 14.16 2.12
CA ASP A 32 -1.86 15.22 1.53
C ASP A 32 -0.64 15.53 2.41
N ALA A 33 -0.83 15.58 3.73
CA ALA A 33 0.25 15.76 4.68
C ALA A 33 1.23 14.56 4.69
N TRP A 34 0.75 13.34 4.48
CA TRP A 34 1.58 12.13 4.40
C TRP A 34 2.61 12.24 3.28
N TYR A 35 2.14 12.52 2.06
CA TYR A 35 3.01 12.65 0.91
C TYR A 35 3.84 13.95 0.93
N ALA A 36 3.29 15.06 1.42
CA ALA A 36 4.02 16.32 1.52
C ALA A 36 5.17 16.26 2.54
N LYS A 37 4.97 15.55 3.66
CA LYS A 37 5.94 15.51 4.75
C LYS A 37 7.00 14.42 4.57
N PHE A 38 6.60 13.23 4.12
CA PHE A 38 7.50 12.07 4.08
C PHE A 38 7.96 11.70 2.67
N GLY A 39 7.34 12.24 1.62
CA GLY A 39 7.83 12.09 0.25
C GLY A 39 8.02 10.62 -0.13
N LEU A 40 9.21 10.28 -0.63
CA LEU A 40 9.55 8.91 -1.03
C LEU A 40 9.46 7.88 0.11
N LEU A 41 9.59 8.30 1.38
CA LEU A 41 9.45 7.39 2.52
C LEU A 41 8.01 6.94 2.70
N ALA A 42 7.03 7.80 2.40
CA ALA A 42 5.61 7.45 2.42
C ALA A 42 5.34 6.34 1.39
N ILE A 43 5.71 6.57 0.13
CA ILE A 43 5.59 5.60 -0.97
C ILE A 43 6.24 4.26 -0.61
N LEU A 44 7.47 4.31 -0.08
CA LEU A 44 8.20 3.10 0.27
C LEU A 44 7.48 2.33 1.39
N SER A 45 6.98 3.03 2.41
CA SER A 45 6.23 2.44 3.50
C SER A 45 4.93 1.79 2.99
N ASP A 46 4.17 2.48 2.15
CA ASP A 46 2.90 2.02 1.58
C ASP A 46 3.12 0.76 0.71
N CYS A 47 4.15 0.78 -0.14
CA CYS A 47 4.51 -0.38 -0.96
C CYS A 47 4.97 -1.58 -0.12
N LEU A 48 5.85 -1.35 0.87
CA LEU A 48 6.42 -2.43 1.67
C LEU A 48 5.35 -3.12 2.52
N ILE A 49 4.44 -2.38 3.15
CA ILE A 49 3.44 -3.00 4.02
C ILE A 49 2.46 -3.89 3.23
N ILE A 50 2.06 -3.46 2.02
CA ILE A 50 1.21 -4.26 1.14
C ILE A 50 1.95 -5.53 0.68
N VAL A 51 3.22 -5.40 0.27
CA VAL A 51 4.05 -6.55 -0.13
C VAL A 51 4.19 -7.54 1.03
N LEU A 52 4.49 -7.05 2.24
CA LEU A 52 4.62 -7.90 3.43
C LEU A 52 3.32 -8.61 3.79
N GLY A 53 2.19 -7.93 3.73
CA GLY A 53 0.87 -8.52 3.99
C GLY A 53 0.52 -9.64 3.01
N ILE A 54 0.74 -9.42 1.71
CA ILE A 54 0.47 -10.42 0.67
C ILE A 54 1.48 -11.58 0.75
N GLN A 55 2.75 -11.30 1.03
CA GLN A 55 3.76 -12.34 1.21
C GLN A 55 3.45 -13.21 2.44
N LEU A 56 2.96 -12.63 3.53
CA LEU A 56 2.51 -13.40 4.68
C LEU A 56 1.34 -14.33 4.31
N ALA A 57 0.39 -13.87 3.50
CA ALA A 57 -0.68 -14.72 2.98
C ALA A 57 -0.14 -15.91 2.17
N LEU A 58 0.85 -15.67 1.30
CA LEU A 58 1.53 -16.71 0.51
C LEU A 58 2.38 -17.65 1.36
N LEU A 59 2.92 -17.20 2.50
CA LEU A 59 3.62 -18.07 3.45
C LEU A 59 2.65 -19.01 4.18
N ILE A 60 1.43 -18.54 4.46
CA ILE A 60 0.38 -19.34 5.10
C ILE A 60 -0.20 -20.37 4.12
N ASP A 61 -0.53 -19.95 2.90
CA ASP A 61 -0.97 -20.85 1.83
C ASP A 61 -0.24 -20.55 0.50
N PRO A 62 0.89 -21.22 0.23
CA PRO A 62 1.65 -21.02 -1.01
C PRO A 62 0.90 -21.45 -2.27
N LYS A 63 -0.15 -22.27 -2.13
CA LYS A 63 -0.94 -22.80 -3.25
C LYS A 63 -2.30 -22.11 -3.37
N ALA A 64 -2.52 -21.03 -2.62
CA ALA A 64 -3.74 -20.25 -2.65
C ALA A 64 -4.10 -19.85 -4.09
N GLY A 65 -5.32 -20.18 -4.51
CA GLY A 65 -5.91 -19.57 -5.70
C GLY A 65 -6.11 -18.07 -5.47
N VAL A 66 -6.24 -17.30 -6.56
CA VAL A 66 -6.32 -15.82 -6.51
C VAL A 66 -7.39 -15.31 -5.55
N PHE A 67 -8.57 -15.93 -5.54
CA PHE A 67 -9.66 -15.53 -4.66
C PHE A 67 -9.34 -15.83 -3.18
N HIS A 68 -8.73 -16.98 -2.90
CA HIS A 68 -8.32 -17.32 -1.53
C HIS A 68 -7.19 -16.40 -1.05
N LEU A 69 -6.21 -16.12 -1.92
CA LEU A 69 -5.12 -15.19 -1.64
C LEU A 69 -5.63 -13.78 -1.37
N LEU A 70 -6.58 -13.29 -2.17
CA LEU A 70 -7.20 -11.98 -1.99
C LEU A 70 -7.88 -11.89 -0.62
N LEU A 71 -8.74 -12.84 -0.29
CA LEU A 71 -9.43 -12.86 1.02
C LEU A 71 -8.44 -12.93 2.17
N MET A 72 -7.43 -13.80 2.07
CA MET A 72 -6.40 -13.95 3.10
C MET A 72 -5.59 -12.66 3.29
N ALA A 73 -5.14 -12.03 2.20
CA ALA A 73 -4.36 -10.79 2.25
C ALA A 73 -5.18 -9.64 2.85
N VAL A 74 -6.46 -9.50 2.49
CA VAL A 74 -7.36 -8.50 3.08
C VAL A 74 -7.58 -8.77 4.57
N CYS A 75 -7.80 -10.02 4.97
CA CYS A 75 -7.91 -10.35 6.40
C CYS A 75 -6.63 -9.98 7.16
N ILE A 76 -5.46 -10.35 6.62
CA ILE A 76 -4.16 -10.00 7.22
C ILE A 76 -3.99 -8.49 7.35
N GLN A 77 -4.31 -7.73 6.30
CA GLN A 77 -4.24 -6.27 6.32
C GLN A 77 -5.15 -5.68 7.41
N ILE A 78 -6.41 -6.10 7.50
CA ILE A 78 -7.33 -5.60 8.53
C ILE A 78 -6.80 -5.91 9.93
N PHE A 79 -6.32 -7.12 10.18
CA PHE A 79 -5.75 -7.47 11.50
C PHE A 79 -4.49 -6.66 11.79
N HIS A 80 -3.61 -6.49 10.80
CA HIS A 80 -2.41 -5.69 10.91
C HIS A 80 -2.75 -4.25 11.31
N ASP A 81 -3.67 -3.60 10.62
CA ASP A 81 -3.99 -2.18 10.85
C ASP A 81 -4.61 -1.96 12.23
N MET A 82 -5.50 -2.86 12.65
CA MET A 82 -6.11 -2.79 13.97
C MET A 82 -5.08 -3.01 15.08
N TRP A 83 -4.18 -3.99 14.93
CA TRP A 83 -3.12 -4.23 15.90
C TRP A 83 -2.10 -3.11 15.93
N PHE A 84 -1.67 -2.63 14.76
CA PHE A 84 -0.75 -1.51 14.65
C PHE A 84 -1.34 -0.25 15.30
N TYR A 85 -2.63 0.01 15.08
CA TYR A 85 -3.31 1.12 15.71
C TYR A 85 -3.34 1.02 17.25
N PHE A 86 -3.82 -0.10 17.80
CA PHE A 86 -4.00 -0.24 19.24
C PHE A 86 -2.69 -0.47 20.01
N PHE A 87 -1.72 -1.18 19.43
CA PHE A 87 -0.51 -1.56 20.13
C PHE A 87 0.70 -0.66 19.82
N VAL A 88 0.70 0.07 18.68
CA VAL A 88 1.82 0.93 18.28
C VAL A 88 1.42 2.40 18.24
N VAL A 89 0.33 2.75 17.54
CA VAL A 89 -0.05 4.15 17.32
C VAL A 89 -0.59 4.80 18.58
N GLN A 90 -1.56 4.17 19.25
CA GLN A 90 -2.20 4.75 20.45
C GLN A 90 -1.27 4.89 21.66
N PRO A 91 -0.43 3.89 22.02
CA PRO A 91 0.36 3.97 23.25
C PRO A 91 1.54 4.93 23.16
N LEU A 92 2.05 5.21 21.95
CA LEU A 92 3.21 6.07 21.77
C LEU A 92 2.84 7.54 22.05
N PRO A 93 3.53 8.26 22.94
CA PRO A 93 3.28 9.69 23.15
C PRO A 93 3.59 10.55 21.91
N ARG A 94 2.90 11.70 21.77
CA ARG A 94 3.24 12.66 20.71
C ARG A 94 4.64 13.25 20.89
N GLY A 95 5.31 13.54 19.79
CA GLY A 95 6.67 14.09 19.73
C GLY A 95 7.78 13.04 19.75
N GLN A 96 7.45 11.75 19.81
CA GLN A 96 8.45 10.67 19.78
C GLN A 96 8.68 10.10 18.37
N ASN A 97 7.67 10.14 17.51
CA ASN A 97 7.76 9.66 16.13
C ASN A 97 6.79 10.42 15.24
N GLU A 98 7.33 11.10 14.24
CA GLU A 98 6.56 11.98 13.37
C GLU A 98 5.53 11.25 12.49
N ILE A 99 5.83 10.01 12.09
CA ILE A 99 4.90 9.17 11.30
C ILE A 99 3.72 8.77 12.17
N ILE A 100 3.99 8.30 13.39
CA ILE A 100 2.95 7.88 14.33
C ILE A 100 2.07 9.08 14.72
N ASP A 101 2.66 10.26 14.87
CA ASP A 101 1.90 11.47 15.16
C ASP A 101 0.94 11.84 14.03
N LEU A 102 1.36 11.69 12.78
CA LEU A 102 0.46 11.88 11.64
C LEU A 102 -0.62 10.78 11.57
N PHE A 103 -0.29 9.52 11.87
CA PHE A 103 -1.30 8.45 11.92
C PHE A 103 -2.38 8.68 12.99
N LYS A 104 -2.03 9.31 14.11
CA LYS A 104 -3.05 9.75 15.08
C LYS A 104 -3.99 10.79 14.48
N ASP A 105 -3.46 11.78 13.78
CA ASP A 105 -4.26 12.80 13.08
C ASP A 105 -5.15 12.15 12.01
N TYR A 106 -4.60 11.20 11.27
CA TYR A 106 -5.33 10.49 10.23
C TYR A 106 -6.50 9.66 10.77
N SER A 107 -6.29 8.95 11.88
CA SER A 107 -7.32 8.16 12.56
C SER A 107 -8.50 9.02 13.06
N ALA A 108 -8.21 10.25 13.48
CA ALA A 108 -9.22 11.21 13.92
C ALA A 108 -10.01 11.83 12.76
N GLU A 109 -9.41 11.95 11.56
CA GLU A 109 -10.04 12.52 10.37
C GLU A 109 -10.91 11.49 9.62
N ASN A 110 -10.36 10.30 9.36
CA ASN A 110 -10.93 9.37 8.38
C ASN A 110 -11.31 7.99 8.92
N SER A 111 -11.06 7.70 10.22
CA SER A 111 -11.40 6.45 10.94
C SER A 111 -11.56 5.22 10.04
N TYR A 112 -12.78 4.85 9.63
CA TYR A 112 -13.04 3.62 8.86
C TYR A 112 -12.66 3.69 7.37
N LYS A 113 -12.54 4.89 6.79
CA LYS A 113 -12.21 5.06 5.36
C LYS A 113 -10.79 4.61 5.04
N ILE A 114 -9.89 4.67 6.03
CA ILE A 114 -8.49 4.21 5.90
C ILE A 114 -8.47 2.72 5.58
N VAL A 115 -9.15 1.92 6.40
CA VAL A 115 -9.23 0.46 6.21
C VAL A 115 -9.84 0.10 4.84
N ILE A 116 -10.82 0.88 4.36
CA ILE A 116 -11.40 0.68 3.02
C ILE A 116 -10.39 0.98 1.93
N ALA A 117 -9.67 2.10 2.02
CA ALA A 117 -8.64 2.46 1.05
C ALA A 117 -7.53 1.40 0.99
N ASP A 118 -7.05 0.94 2.13
CA ASP A 118 -6.01 -0.10 2.22
C ASP A 118 -6.51 -1.44 1.68
N THR A 119 -7.77 -1.81 1.95
CA THR A 119 -8.41 -3.00 1.37
C THR A 119 -8.43 -2.93 -0.15
N LEU A 120 -8.76 -1.75 -0.72
CA LEU A 120 -8.78 -1.53 -2.17
C LEU A 120 -7.37 -1.62 -2.76
N MET A 121 -6.36 -1.06 -2.10
CA MET A 121 -4.97 -1.14 -2.54
C MET A 121 -4.47 -2.59 -2.53
N VAL A 122 -4.62 -3.31 -1.42
CA VAL A 122 -4.22 -4.73 -1.31
C VAL A 122 -4.94 -5.59 -2.35
N SER A 123 -6.26 -5.43 -2.49
CA SER A 123 -7.05 -6.19 -3.47
C SER A 123 -6.58 -5.90 -4.90
N SER A 124 -6.35 -4.62 -5.22
CA SER A 124 -5.86 -4.21 -6.55
C SER A 124 -4.47 -4.78 -6.82
N THR A 125 -3.58 -4.79 -5.83
CA THR A 125 -2.24 -5.37 -5.96
C THR A 125 -2.30 -6.87 -6.21
N VAL A 126 -3.13 -7.63 -5.48
CA VAL A 126 -3.29 -9.09 -5.71
C VAL A 126 -3.81 -9.37 -7.12
N LEU A 127 -4.85 -8.65 -7.54
CA LEU A 127 -5.46 -8.84 -8.87
C LEU A 127 -4.49 -8.46 -10.01
N LEU A 128 -3.78 -7.34 -9.86
CA LEU A 128 -2.82 -6.88 -10.85
C LEU A 128 -1.59 -7.80 -10.92
N ALA A 129 -1.07 -8.24 -9.76
CA ALA A 129 0.01 -9.21 -9.71
C ALA A 129 -0.38 -10.54 -10.36
N HIS A 130 -1.62 -11.00 -10.16
CA HIS A 130 -2.14 -12.18 -10.86
C HIS A 130 -2.23 -11.96 -12.38
N TYR A 131 -2.65 -10.76 -12.82
CA TYR A 131 -2.64 -10.42 -14.24
C TYR A 131 -1.22 -10.42 -14.84
N PHE A 132 -0.24 -9.91 -14.11
CA PHE A 132 1.16 -9.86 -14.54
C PHE A 132 1.78 -11.24 -14.76
N GLN A 133 1.27 -12.30 -14.13
CA GLN A 133 1.70 -13.69 -14.42
C GLN A 133 1.45 -14.12 -15.87
N LYS A 134 0.58 -13.42 -16.60
CA LYS A 134 0.29 -13.69 -18.01
C LYS A 134 1.22 -12.94 -18.96
N LEU A 135 2.02 -12.01 -18.45
CA LEU A 135 2.92 -11.16 -19.22
C LEU A 135 4.34 -11.72 -19.22
N ASN A 136 5.17 -11.22 -20.13
CA ASN A 136 6.59 -11.52 -20.14
C ASN A 136 7.29 -10.81 -18.97
N GLU A 137 8.25 -11.46 -18.31
CA GLU A 137 9.00 -10.91 -17.18
C GLU A 137 9.67 -9.56 -17.49
N GLN A 138 10.20 -9.37 -18.72
CA GLN A 138 10.79 -8.10 -19.13
C GLN A 138 9.76 -6.97 -19.19
N VAL A 139 8.52 -7.29 -19.60
CA VAL A 139 7.42 -6.32 -19.61
C VAL A 139 7.02 -5.96 -18.18
N VAL A 140 6.93 -6.95 -17.28
CA VAL A 140 6.62 -6.71 -15.86
C VAL A 140 7.70 -5.85 -15.20
N ALA A 141 8.97 -6.18 -15.43
CA ALA A 141 10.11 -5.40 -14.93
C ALA A 141 10.11 -3.97 -15.48
N PHE A 142 9.87 -3.79 -16.79
CA PHE A 142 9.77 -2.48 -17.41
C PHE A 142 8.64 -1.65 -16.80
N VAL A 143 7.44 -2.23 -16.62
CA VAL A 143 6.29 -1.54 -16.01
C VAL A 143 6.58 -1.17 -14.56
N GLY A 144 7.18 -2.06 -13.77
CA GLY A 144 7.56 -1.77 -12.39
C GLY A 144 8.60 -0.64 -12.29
N LEU A 145 9.62 -0.64 -13.16
CA LEU A 145 10.61 0.43 -13.22
C LEU A 145 9.99 1.76 -13.68
N LEU A 146 9.13 1.73 -14.70
CA LEU A 146 8.43 2.90 -15.19
C LEU A 146 7.53 3.51 -14.12
N GLY A 147 6.79 2.67 -13.37
CA GLY A 147 5.97 3.12 -12.25
C GLY A 147 6.81 3.72 -11.12
N THR A 148 7.94 3.09 -10.78
CA THR A 148 8.87 3.59 -9.76
C THR A 148 9.43 4.95 -10.17
N TYR A 149 9.85 5.09 -11.42
CA TYR A 149 10.30 6.36 -11.99
C TYR A 149 9.18 7.40 -11.94
N ALA A 150 7.95 7.09 -12.37
CA ALA A 150 6.83 8.01 -12.37
C ALA A 150 6.44 8.49 -10.95
N LEU A 151 6.52 7.60 -9.95
CA LEU A 151 6.30 7.92 -8.53
C LEU A 151 7.22 9.07 -8.06
N THR A 152 8.48 9.10 -8.52
CA THR A 152 9.42 10.17 -8.15
C THR A 152 9.02 11.56 -8.64
N TYR A 153 8.16 11.66 -9.65
CA TYR A 153 7.66 12.94 -10.17
C TYR A 153 6.31 13.31 -9.58
N ILE A 154 5.37 12.36 -9.57
CA ILE A 154 3.98 12.67 -9.19
C ILE A 154 3.87 13.12 -7.73
N ILE A 155 4.74 12.62 -6.84
CA ILE A 155 4.71 13.00 -5.43
C ILE A 155 4.95 14.49 -5.20
N TYR A 156 5.81 15.11 -6.03
CA TYR A 156 6.14 16.53 -5.98
C TYR A 156 5.29 17.39 -6.93
N THR A 157 4.21 16.82 -7.48
CA THR A 157 3.25 17.56 -8.30
C THR A 157 2.15 18.17 -7.42
N HIS A 158 1.74 19.41 -7.73
CA HIS A 158 0.74 20.20 -7.01
C HIS A 158 -0.37 20.67 -7.94
#